data_AF-A0A965FWE0-F1
#
_entry.id   AF-A0A965FWE0-F1
#
_cell.length_a   1.000
_cell.length_b   1.000
_cell.length_c   1.000
_cell.angle_alpha   90.00
_cell.angle_beta   90.00
_cell.angle_gamma   90.00
#
_symmetry.space_group_name_H-M   'P 1'
#
loop_
_entity.id
_entity.type
_entity.pdbx_description
1 polymer ?
#
loop_
_entity_poly.entity_id
_entity_poly.type
_entity_poly.pdbx_seq_one_letter_code
_entity_poly.pdbx_strand_id
1 'polypeptide(L)'
;MDEGDDIIDGIKWQIGYPLRGKDRIVDLTLVEADVPNTLVFDAQNPTMAGKMRIDVIPLSRTQTRLKVDSVLQPKSLSGRLLVHSMKLARSKFNRRFARRLETFAIRLEEGFD
;
A
#
# COMPACT_ATOMS: atom_id res chain seq x y z
N MET A 1 -19.19 -15.42 13.18
CA MET A 1 -17.96 -15.70 12.43
C MET A 1 -18.39 -15.59 11.00
N ASP A 2 -18.23 -14.39 10.43
CA ASP A 2 -18.87 -14.00 9.17
C ASP A 2 -18.07 -14.59 8.00
N GLU A 3 -18.78 -15.19 7.04
CA GLU A 3 -18.25 -15.80 5.81
C GLU A 3 -17.35 -14.85 4.97
N GLY A 4 -17.32 -13.55 5.28
CA GLY A 4 -16.47 -12.55 4.64
C GLY A 4 -14.98 -12.63 5.02
N ASP A 5 -14.64 -13.13 6.22
CA ASP A 5 -13.23 -13.27 6.64
C ASP A 5 -12.50 -14.36 5.82
N ASP A 6 -13.21 -15.42 5.41
CA ASP A 6 -12.63 -16.58 4.72
C ASP A 6 -12.20 -16.26 3.27
N ILE A 7 -12.81 -15.24 2.62
CA ILE A 7 -12.44 -14.79 1.27
C ILE A 7 -11.18 -13.89 1.32
N ILE A 8 -11.02 -13.10 2.38
CA ILE A 8 -9.91 -12.14 2.52
C ILE A 8 -8.59 -12.87 2.81
N ASP A 9 -8.62 -13.91 3.66
CA ASP A 9 -7.43 -14.63 4.13
C ASP A 9 -6.62 -15.34 3.01
N GLY A 10 -7.23 -15.55 1.84
CA GLY A 10 -6.58 -16.12 0.66
C GLY A 10 -5.89 -15.13 -0.28
N ILE A 11 -6.18 -13.83 -0.18
CA ILE A 11 -5.74 -12.85 -1.18
C ILE A 11 -4.34 -12.32 -0.81
N LYS A 12 -3.33 -12.85 -1.50
CA LYS A 12 -1.92 -12.57 -1.24
C LYS A 12 -1.15 -12.30 -2.53
N TRP A 13 -0.17 -11.41 -2.43
CA TRP A 13 0.79 -11.11 -3.49
C TRP A 13 2.20 -11.21 -2.96
N GLN A 14 3.10 -11.71 -3.79
CA GLN A 14 4.53 -11.63 -3.54
C GLN A 14 5.14 -10.62 -4.52
N ILE A 15 5.78 -9.58 -3.98
CA ILE A 15 6.26 -8.44 -4.76
C ILE A 15 7.78 -8.36 -4.65
N GLY A 16 8.47 -8.50 -5.78
CA GLY A 16 9.90 -8.26 -5.91
C GLY A 16 10.20 -6.78 -6.20
N TYR A 17 11.15 -6.18 -5.48
CA TYR A 17 11.57 -4.79 -5.72
C TYR A 17 13.04 -4.55 -5.36
N PRO A 18 13.76 -3.71 -6.13
CA PRO A 18 15.12 -3.33 -5.80
C PRO A 18 15.12 -2.26 -4.69
N LEU A 19 15.93 -2.46 -3.65
CA LEU A 19 16.15 -1.46 -2.61
C LEU A 19 17.61 -1.42 -2.17
N ARG A 20 18.27 -0.29 -2.47
CA ARG A 20 19.71 -0.06 -2.21
C ARG A 20 20.60 -1.16 -2.80
N GLY A 21 20.36 -1.52 -4.07
CA GLY A 21 21.16 -2.50 -4.81
C GLY A 21 20.95 -3.95 -4.39
N LYS A 22 19.94 -4.24 -3.55
CA LYS A 22 19.52 -5.60 -3.22
C LYS A 22 18.07 -5.80 -3.63
N ASP A 23 17.79 -6.91 -4.30
CA ASP A 23 16.42 -7.33 -4.54
C ASP A 23 15.80 -7.84 -3.25
N ARG A 24 14.59 -7.36 -3.00
CA ARG A 24 13.81 -7.71 -1.82
C ARG A 24 12.47 -8.23 -2.27
N ILE A 25 11.97 -9.17 -1.48
CA ILE A 25 10.62 -9.69 -1.61
C ILE A 25 9.81 -9.16 -0.43
N VAL A 26 8.57 -8.77 -0.70
CA VAL A 26 7.56 -8.51 0.33
C VAL A 26 6.32 -9.32 0.02
N ASP A 27 5.79 -9.98 1.03
CA ASP A 27 4.50 -10.66 0.96
C ASP A 27 3.43 -9.66 1.42
N LEU A 28 2.45 -9.38 0.57
CA LEU A 28 1.34 -8.48 0.82
C LEU A 28 0.07 -9.30 0.94
N THR A 29 -0.69 -9.14 2.01
CA THR A 29 -1.96 -9.83 2.26
C THR A 29 -3.06 -8.79 2.42
N LEU A 30 -4.21 -8.98 1.77
CA LEU A 30 -5.41 -8.22 2.09
C LEU A 30 -5.93 -8.72 3.45
N VAL A 31 -6.16 -7.83 4.41
CA VAL A 31 -6.55 -8.18 5.79
C VAL A 31 -7.85 -7.52 6.24
N GLU A 32 -8.39 -6.59 5.46
CA GLU A 32 -9.70 -5.96 5.68
C GLU A 32 -10.21 -5.49 4.32
N ALA A 33 -11.49 -5.76 4.03
CA ALA A 33 -12.14 -5.28 2.83
C ALA A 33 -13.60 -4.92 3.11
N ASP A 34 -13.90 -3.63 3.01
CA ASP A 34 -15.27 -3.09 2.94
C ASP A 34 -15.43 -2.46 1.56
N VAL A 35 -15.74 -3.26 0.55
CA VAL A 35 -15.75 -2.82 -0.85
C VAL A 35 -17.01 -1.98 -1.15
N PRO A 36 -16.89 -0.81 -1.80
CA PRO A 36 -15.69 -0.21 -2.38
C PRO A 36 -14.96 0.79 -1.46
N ASN A 37 -15.40 0.95 -0.20
CA ASN A 37 -15.01 2.05 0.68
C ASN A 37 -13.58 1.92 1.22
N THR A 38 -13.18 0.72 1.64
CA THR A 38 -11.93 0.51 2.37
C THR A 38 -11.27 -0.80 1.98
N LEU A 39 -9.94 -0.75 1.80
CA LEU A 39 -9.08 -1.91 1.73
C LEU A 39 -7.89 -1.71 2.66
N VAL A 40 -7.53 -2.75 3.41
CA VAL A 40 -6.33 -2.74 4.27
C VAL A 40 -5.45 -3.93 3.93
N PHE A 41 -4.17 -3.63 3.74
CA PHE A 41 -3.15 -4.60 3.42
C PHE A 41 -2.10 -4.66 4.52
N ASP A 42 -1.66 -5.87 4.83
CA ASP A 42 -0.51 -6.15 5.66
C ASP A 42 0.65 -6.60 4.79
N ALA A 43 1.83 -6.02 5.01
CA ALA A 43 3.04 -6.24 4.23
C ALA A 43 4.12 -6.82 5.15
N GLN A 44 4.66 -7.98 4.80
CA GLN A 44 5.60 -8.72 5.63
C GLN A 44 6.86 -9.08 4.85
N ASN A 45 8.02 -8.78 5.44
CA ASN A 45 9.30 -9.39 5.07
C ASN A 45 10.24 -9.45 6.30
N PRO A 46 11.42 -10.09 6.19
CA PRO A 46 12.33 -10.22 7.33
C PRO A 46 12.90 -8.89 7.88
N THR A 47 12.89 -7.82 7.09
CA THR A 47 13.49 -6.52 7.45
C THR A 47 12.45 -5.48 7.91
N MET A 48 11.20 -5.60 7.44
CA MET A 48 10.16 -4.58 7.52
C MET A 48 8.78 -5.26 7.62
N ALA A 49 7.93 -4.73 8.48
CA ALA A 49 6.48 -4.88 8.38
C ALA A 49 5.88 -3.55 7.86
N GLY A 50 4.70 -3.60 7.28
CA GLY A 50 3.95 -2.40 6.94
C GLY A 50 2.46 -2.67 6.88
N LYS A 51 1.68 -1.61 7.11
CA LYS A 51 0.24 -1.62 6.93
C LYS A 51 -0.13 -0.51 5.98
N MET A 52 -0.93 -0.82 4.96
CA MET A 52 -1.44 0.15 4.00
C MET A 52 -2.95 0.13 4.04
N ARG A 53 -3.56 1.29 4.31
CA ARG A 53 -5.00 1.48 4.23
C ARG A 53 -5.32 2.37 3.04
N ILE A 54 -6.30 1.96 2.26
CA ILE A 54 -6.86 2.72 1.15
C ILE A 54 -8.31 2.98 1.50
N ASP A 55 -8.70 4.24 1.57
CA ASP A 55 -10.09 4.67 1.71
C ASP A 55 -10.52 5.38 0.42
N VAL A 56 -11.66 4.97 -0.13
CA VAL A 56 -12.30 5.54 -1.32
C VAL A 56 -13.48 6.36 -0.86
N ILE A 57 -13.40 7.68 -1.02
CA ILE A 57 -14.42 8.61 -0.56
C ILE A 57 -15.15 9.17 -1.79
N PRO A 58 -16.44 8.92 -1.97
CA PRO A 58 -17.19 9.53 -3.07
C PRO A 58 -17.29 11.04 -2.85
N LEU A 59 -16.90 11.83 -3.86
CA LEU A 59 -17.06 13.28 -3.87
C LEU A 59 -18.28 13.70 -4.70
N SER A 60 -18.58 12.96 -5.76
CA SER A 60 -19.74 13.13 -6.64
C SER A 60 -20.11 11.77 -7.27
N ARG A 61 -21.07 11.76 -8.21
CA ARG A 61 -21.40 10.55 -8.99
C ARG A 61 -20.25 10.05 -9.90
N THR A 62 -19.33 10.93 -10.28
CA THR A 62 -18.25 10.62 -11.24
C THR A 62 -16.84 10.85 -10.67
N GLN A 63 -16.74 11.30 -9.42
CA GLN A 63 -15.45 11.60 -8.80
C GLN A 63 -15.34 10.96 -7.42
N THR A 64 -14.19 10.35 -7.17
CA THR A 64 -13.82 9.82 -5.86
C THR A 64 -12.50 10.42 -5.42
N ARG A 65 -12.30 10.47 -4.10
CA ARG A 65 -11.01 10.78 -3.49
C ARG A 65 -10.43 9.51 -2.92
N LEU A 66 -9.23 9.17 -3.35
CA LEU A 66 -8.42 8.12 -2.74
C LEU A 66 -7.58 8.72 -1.61
N LYS A 67 -7.75 8.18 -0.40
CA LYS A 67 -6.85 8.44 0.72
C LYS A 67 -6.02 7.17 0.96
N VAL A 68 -4.71 7.31 0.91
CA VAL A 68 -3.79 6.18 1.15
C VAL A 68 -2.90 6.51 2.33
N ASP A 69 -3.04 5.72 3.39
CA ASP A 69 -2.22 5.79 4.58
C ASP A 69 -1.29 4.57 4.61
N SER A 70 0.02 4.80 4.78
CA SER A 70 1.01 3.72 4.86
C SER A 70 1.89 3.89 6.08
N VAL A 71 1.97 2.84 6.90
CA VAL A 71 2.82 2.78 8.08
C VAL A 71 3.89 1.71 7.86
N LEU A 72 5.14 2.05 8.13
CA LEU A 72 6.28 1.13 8.03
C LEU A 72 6.88 0.89 9.42
N GLN A 73 7.03 -0.37 9.76
CA GLN A 73 7.56 -0.85 11.04
C GLN A 73 8.83 -1.66 10.81
N PRO A 74 10.02 -1.10 11.15
CA PRO A 74 11.28 -1.81 10.93
C PRO A 74 11.44 -2.98 11.92
N LYS A 75 11.80 -4.16 11.41
CA LYS A 75 12.04 -5.38 12.21
C LYS A 75 13.51 -5.65 12.50
N SER A 76 14.41 -4.95 11.82
CA SER A 76 15.86 -5.15 11.94
C SER A 76 16.61 -3.83 11.96
N LEU A 77 17.91 -3.87 12.30
CA LEU A 77 18.77 -2.69 12.26
C LEU A 77 18.83 -2.07 10.86
N SER A 78 18.95 -2.89 9.82
CA SER A 78 18.96 -2.42 8.44
C SER A 78 17.60 -1.81 8.04
N GLY A 79 16.49 -2.35 8.55
CA GLY A 79 15.15 -1.76 8.40
C GLY A 79 15.04 -0.39 9.07
N ARG A 80 15.55 -0.24 10.30
CA ARG A 80 15.54 1.05 11.01
C ARG A 80 16.30 2.13 10.24
N LEU A 81 17.47 1.79 9.70
CA LEU A 81 18.26 2.70 8.87
C LEU A 81 17.50 3.12 7.60
N LEU A 82 16.78 2.20 6.95
CA LEU A 82 15.94 2.51 5.80
C LEU A 82 14.83 3.51 6.16
N VAL A 83 14.08 3.24 7.22
CA VAL A 83 13.00 4.12 7.68
C VAL A 83 13.53 5.48 8.09
N HIS A 84 14.68 5.56 8.76
CA HIS A 84 15.31 6.82 9.12
C HIS A 84 15.67 7.65 7.89
N SER A 85 16.31 7.05 6.89
CA SER A 85 16.60 7.75 5.64
C SER A 85 15.33 8.17 4.89
N MET A 86 14.27 7.35 4.92
CA MET A 86 12.97 7.73 4.36
C MET A 86 12.34 8.90 5.09
N LYS A 87 12.44 8.97 6.43
CA LYS A 87 11.96 10.11 7.23
C LYS A 87 12.67 11.41 6.83
N LEU A 88 13.99 11.36 6.62
CA LEU A 88 14.75 12.51 6.12
C LEU A 88 14.29 12.95 4.72
N ALA A 89 13.93 12.00 3.85
CA ALA A 89 13.45 12.25 2.51
C ALA A 89 11.90 12.25 2.38
N ARG A 90 11.15 12.40 3.49
CA ARG A 90 9.71 12.09 3.55
C ARG A 90 8.90 12.88 2.52
N SER A 91 9.13 14.18 2.40
CA SER A 91 8.44 15.03 1.43
C SER A 91 8.65 14.57 -0.02
N LYS A 92 9.91 14.21 -0.38
CA LYS A 92 10.24 13.70 -1.72
C LYS A 92 9.59 12.34 -1.97
N PHE A 93 9.61 11.45 -0.98
CA PHE A 93 8.96 10.15 -1.05
C PHE A 93 7.45 10.28 -1.24
N ASN A 94 6.78 11.04 -0.36
CA ASN A 94 5.33 11.25 -0.42
C ASN A 94 4.90 11.85 -1.76
N ARG A 95 5.62 12.84 -2.29
CA ARG A 95 5.32 13.43 -3.61
C ARG A 95 5.51 12.45 -4.76
N ARG A 96 6.49 11.54 -4.68
CA ARG A 96 6.68 10.49 -5.70
C ARG A 96 5.59 9.42 -5.60
N PHE A 97 5.19 9.08 -4.38
CA PHE A 97 4.13 8.12 -4.11
C PHE A 97 2.78 8.63 -4.61
N ALA A 98 2.40 9.86 -4.24
CA ALA A 98 1.17 10.51 -4.71
C ALA A 98 1.09 10.57 -6.24
N ARG A 99 2.17 10.99 -6.91
CA ARG A 99 2.22 11.00 -8.39
C ARG A 99 2.02 9.63 -9.02
N ARG A 100 2.54 8.56 -8.41
CA ARG A 100 2.32 7.19 -8.91
C ARG A 100 0.88 6.74 -8.74
N LEU A 101 0.25 7.10 -7.61
CA LEU A 101 -1.16 6.83 -7.38
C LEU A 101 -2.05 7.59 -8.35
N GLU A 102 -1.74 8.86 -8.63
CA GLU A 102 -2.43 9.68 -9.63
C GLU A 102 -2.33 9.07 -11.03
N THR A 103 -1.12 8.69 -11.48
CA THR A 103 -0.96 7.99 -12.77
C THR A 103 -1.73 6.67 -12.80
N PHE A 104 -1.78 5.94 -11.69
CA PHE A 104 -2.57 4.72 -11.60
C PHE A 104 -4.08 4.98 -11.68
N ALA A 105 -4.58 6.02 -11.01
CA ALA A 105 -5.98 6.42 -11.07
C ALA A 105 -6.41 6.84 -12.48
N ILE A 106 -5.61 7.68 -13.16
CA ILE A 106 -5.86 8.07 -14.56
C ILE A 106 -5.95 6.83 -15.46
N ARG A 107 -5.03 5.88 -15.30
CA ARG A 107 -5.07 4.62 -16.07
C ARG A 107 -6.28 3.75 -15.77
N LEU A 108 -6.83 3.80 -14.56
CA LEU A 108 -8.08 3.11 -14.24
C LEU A 108 -9.24 3.81 -14.95
N GLU A 109 -9.33 5.14 -14.88
CA GLU A 109 -10.36 5.94 -15.55
C GLU A 109 -10.38 5.73 -17.08
N GLU A 110 -9.22 5.68 -17.73
CA GLU A 110 -9.09 5.37 -19.17
C GLU A 110 -9.66 4.00 -19.57
N GLY A 111 -9.75 3.06 -18.63
CA GLY A 111 -10.35 1.74 -18.86
C GLY A 111 -11.86 1.66 -18.59
N PHE A 112 -12.45 2.74 -18.06
CA PHE A 112 -13.89 2.85 -17.77
C PHE A 112 -14.66 3.70 -18.78
N ASP A 113 -13.98 4.45 -19.66
CA ASP A 113 -14.54 5.14 -20.84
C ASP A 113 -14.67 4.20 -22.06
#